data_AF-A0A4Q5YSB1-F1
#
_entry.id   AF-A0A4Q5YSB1-F1
#
_cell.length_a   1.000
_cell.length_b   1.000
_cell.length_c   1.000
_cell.angle_alpha   90.00
_cell.angle_beta   90.00
_cell.angle_gamma   90.00
#
_symmetry.space_group_name_H-M   'P 1'
#
loop_
_entity.id
_entity.type
_entity.pdbx_description
1 polymer ?
#
loop_
_entity_poly.entity_id
_entity_poly.type
_entity_poly.pdbx_seq_one_letter_code
_entity_poly.pdbx_strand_id
1 'polypeptide(L)'
;MRTFYGDRTINKGYYRFCFQPVYCSKGVRFFVNVLHPPKRMGVFEMEKRGELWRVVNAPKADDFVLAHEAKISALLEELYKKNSVG
;
A
#
# COMPACT_ATOMS: atom_id res chain seq x y z
N MET A 1 -11.37 6.35 -9.26
CA MET A 1 -10.87 5.04 -8.76
C MET A 1 -11.27 4.92 -7.30
N ARG A 2 -11.72 3.74 -6.86
CA ARG A 2 -12.28 3.52 -5.51
C ARG A 2 -11.19 3.03 -4.54
N THR A 3 -11.46 3.09 -3.23
CA THR A 3 -10.60 2.44 -2.22
C THR A 3 -10.53 0.93 -2.46
N PHE A 4 -9.36 0.34 -2.27
CA PHE A 4 -9.14 -1.11 -2.40
C PHE A 4 -8.74 -1.73 -1.07
N TYR A 5 -9.09 -3.00 -0.90
CA TYR A 5 -8.63 -3.81 0.22
C TYR A 5 -7.85 -5.00 -0.31
N GLY A 6 -6.72 -5.29 0.33
CA GLY A 6 -5.82 -6.35 -0.07
C GLY A 6 -5.32 -7.12 1.12
N ASP A 7 -5.29 -8.44 0.98
CA ASP A 7 -4.78 -9.32 2.02
C ASP A 7 -3.41 -9.89 1.60
N ARG A 8 -2.47 -10.02 2.55
CA ARG A 8 -1.16 -10.63 2.31
C ARG A 8 -0.65 -11.34 3.54
N THR A 9 -0.13 -12.55 3.37
CA THR A 9 0.63 -13.24 4.42
C THR A 9 2.09 -12.84 4.33
N ILE A 10 2.64 -12.27 5.42
CA ILE A 10 4.03 -11.83 5.53
C ILE A 10 4.63 -12.48 6.78
N ASN A 11 5.70 -13.26 6.62
CA ASN A 11 6.39 -13.97 7.70
C ASN A 11 5.42 -14.78 8.59
N LYS A 12 4.48 -15.51 7.97
CA LYS A 12 3.39 -16.29 8.61
C LYS A 12 2.32 -15.45 9.32
N GLY A 13 2.45 -14.13 9.40
CA GLY A 13 1.39 -13.23 9.85
C GLY A 13 0.43 -12.88 8.71
N TYR A 14 -0.86 -12.89 8.98
CA TYR A 14 -1.89 -12.43 8.05
C TYR A 14 -2.07 -10.92 8.19
N TYR A 15 -2.08 -10.19 7.06
CA TYR A 15 -2.23 -8.74 7.03
C TYR A 15 -3.32 -8.32 6.07
N ARG A 16 -4.11 -7.33 6.49
CA ARG A 16 -5.07 -6.65 5.62
C ARG A 16 -4.67 -5.19 5.47
N PHE A 17 -4.64 -4.73 4.23
CA PHE A 17 -4.30 -3.37 3.85
C PHE A 17 -5.51 -2.68 3.22
N CYS A 18 -5.68 -1.40 3.52
CA CYS A 18 -6.62 -0.50 2.86
C CYS A 18 -5.81 0.50 2.03
N PHE A 19 -6.09 0.61 0.73
CA PHE A 19 -5.42 1.48 -0.21
C PHE A 19 -6.41 2.55 -0.71
N GLN A 20 -6.24 3.79 -0.27
CA GLN A 20 -7.11 4.91 -0.63
C GLN A 20 -6.39 5.78 -1.67
N PRO A 21 -6.91 5.87 -2.92
CA PRO A 21 -6.27 6.66 -3.96
C PRO A 21 -6.38 8.16 -3.68
N VAL A 22 -5.31 8.89 -3.98
CA VAL A 22 -5.23 10.35 -3.95
C VAL A 22 -4.68 10.82 -5.28
N TYR A 23 -5.42 11.71 -5.93
CA TYR A 23 -5.00 12.30 -7.19
C TYR A 23 -4.21 13.56 -6.94
N CYS A 24 -2.99 13.60 -7.45
CA CYS A 24 -2.13 14.77 -7.40
C CYS A 24 -1.68 15.15 -8.81
N SER A 25 -1.10 16.34 -8.96
CA SER A 25 -0.64 16.84 -10.26
C SER A 25 0.42 15.95 -10.94
N LYS A 26 1.07 15.06 -10.19
CA LYS A 26 2.11 14.13 -10.69
C LYS A 26 1.62 12.70 -10.92
N GLY A 27 0.33 12.43 -10.69
CA GLY A 27 -0.26 11.09 -10.86
C GLY A 27 -1.08 10.65 -9.66
N VAL A 28 -1.18 9.33 -9.48
CA VAL A 28 -1.91 8.73 -8.36
C VAL A 28 -0.96 8.34 -7.23
N ARG A 29 -1.33 8.70 -6.01
CA ARG A 29 -0.75 8.20 -4.76
C ARG A 29 -1.78 7.37 -4.01
N PHE A 30 -1.31 6.57 -3.07
CA PHE A 30 -2.19 5.81 -2.18
C PHE A 30 -1.83 6.08 -0.73
N PHE A 31 -2.81 6.50 0.06
CA PHE A 31 -2.74 6.33 1.51
C PHE A 31 -3.02 4.86 1.82
N VAL A 32 -2.11 4.23 2.54
CA VAL A 32 -2.15 2.82 2.88
C VAL A 32 -2.25 2.68 4.39
N ASN A 33 -3.25 1.93 4.84
CA ASN A 33 -3.46 1.64 6.25
C ASN A 33 -3.45 0.13 6.49
N VAL A 34 -2.78 -0.33 7.55
CA VAL A 34 -2.76 -1.73 7.97
C VAL A 34 -3.93 -1.97 8.94
N LEU A 35 -4.95 -2.69 8.49
CA LEU A 35 -6.17 -2.94 9.27
C LEU A 35 -6.05 -4.16 10.19
N HIS A 36 -5.22 -5.14 9.84
CA HIS A 36 -4.99 -6.33 10.64
C HIS A 36 -3.53 -6.79 10.56
N PRO A 37 -2.91 -7.22 11.69
CA PRO A 37 -3.41 -6.99 13.05
C PRO A 37 -3.49 -5.48 13.34
N PRO A 38 -4.50 -5.00 14.09
CA PRO A 38 -4.76 -3.56 14.30
C PRO A 38 -3.65 -2.86 15.10
N LYS A 39 -2.64 -3.60 15.58
CA LYS A 39 -1.54 -3.09 16.39
C LYS A 39 -0.53 -2.22 15.62
N ARG A 40 -0.57 -2.21 14.28
CA ARG A 40 0.24 -1.31 13.45
C ARG A 40 -0.61 -0.18 12.89
N MET A 41 -0.98 0.79 13.73
CA MET A 41 -1.61 2.03 13.26
C MET A 41 -0.55 2.92 12.62
N GLY A 42 -0.21 2.64 11.37
CA GLY A 42 0.62 3.49 10.53
C GLY A 42 -0.08 3.72 9.20
N VAL A 43 -0.51 4.96 8.94
CA VAL A 43 -0.92 5.38 7.60
C VAL A 43 0.32 5.85 6.87
N PHE A 44 0.66 5.21 5.76
CA PHE A 44 1.79 5.59 4.91
C PHE A 44 1.33 5.89 3.49
N GLU A 45 2.16 6.58 2.71
CA GLU A 45 1.88 6.92 1.33
C GLU A 45 2.77 6.11 0.40
N MET A 46 2.17 5.60 -0.68
CA MET A 46 2.89 5.01 -1.80
C MET A 46 2.65 5.79 -3.08
N GLU A 47 3.70 5.97 -3.87
CA GLU A 47 3.65 6.57 -5.21
C GLU A 47 4.30 5.62 -6.22
N LYS A 48 3.81 5.61 -7.46
CA LYS A 48 4.41 4.83 -8.53
C LYS A 48 5.70 5.50 -8.99
N ARG A 49 6.83 4.79 -8.89
CA ARG A 49 8.15 5.22 -9.36
C ARG A 49 8.70 4.15 -10.31
N GLY A 50 8.65 4.42 -11.61
CA GLY A 50 8.92 3.42 -12.64
C GLY A 50 7.85 2.32 -12.61
N GLU A 51 8.29 1.06 -12.51
CA GLU A 51 7.38 -0.10 -12.50
C GLU A 51 6.87 -0.49 -11.10
N LEU A 52 7.37 0.16 -10.03
CA LEU A 52 7.08 -0.23 -8.65
C LEU A 52 6.40 0.89 -7.86
N TRP A 53 5.60 0.51 -6.88
CA TRP A 53 5.08 1.42 -5.86
C TRP A 53 6.10 1.55 -4.75
N ARG A 54 6.44 2.79 -4.39
CA ARG A 54 7.47 3.09 -3.39
C ARG A 54 6.86 3.87 -2.23
N VAL A 55 7.28 3.57 -1.01
CA VAL A 55 6.88 4.37 0.16
C VAL A 55 7.52 5.75 0.04
N VAL A 56 6.70 6.80 0.12
CA VAL A 56 7.16 8.21 0.02
C VAL A 56 6.92 9.02 1.28
N ASN A 57 6.02 8.56 2.15
CA ASN A 57 5.77 9.14 3.46
C ASN A 57 5.32 8.04 4.42
N ALA A 58 5.91 7.95 5.60
CA ALA A 58 5.47 7.04 6.65
C ALA A 58 5.78 7.67 8.02
N PRO A 59 4.78 7.95 8.87
CA PRO A 59 5.02 8.51 10.19
C PRO A 59 5.75 7.47 11.04
N LYS A 60 6.97 7.80 11.49
CA LYS A 60 7.93 6.90 12.16
C LYS A 60 8.07 5.57 11.40
N ALA A 61 8.97 5.55 10.42
CA ALA A 61 9.41 4.36 9.67
C ALA A 61 9.03 3.06 10.38
N ASP A 62 7.86 2.51 10.04
CA ASP A 62 7.46 1.21 10.53
C ASP A 62 8.40 0.25 9.83
N ASP A 63 9.44 -0.21 10.55
CA ASP A 63 10.50 -1.07 10.01
C ASP A 63 9.91 -2.27 9.28
N PHE A 64 8.70 -2.71 9.67
CA PHE A 64 7.97 -3.74 8.94
C PHE A 64 7.52 -3.29 7.55
N VAL A 65 6.93 -2.10 7.41
CA VAL A 65 6.48 -1.57 6.12
C VAL A 65 7.66 -1.41 5.18
N LEU A 66 8.76 -0.85 5.65
CA LEU A 66 9.98 -0.70 4.84
C LEU A 66 10.62 -2.05 4.50
N ALA A 67 10.75 -2.96 5.47
CA ALA A 67 11.30 -4.30 5.24
C ALA A 67 10.44 -5.17 4.30
N HIS A 68 9.19 -4.79 4.06
CA HIS A 68 8.26 -5.53 3.22
C HIS A 68 7.65 -4.70 2.09
N GLU A 69 8.24 -3.54 1.76
CA GLU A 69 7.77 -2.64 0.70
C GLU A 69 7.54 -3.40 -0.60
N ALA A 70 8.46 -4.28 -1.00
CA ALA A 70 8.33 -5.05 -2.25
C ALA A 70 7.05 -5.93 -2.27
N LYS A 71 6.69 -6.54 -1.14
CA LYS A 71 5.48 -7.39 -1.04
C LYS A 71 4.21 -6.54 -1.09
N ILE A 72 4.23 -5.36 -0.45
CA ILE A 72 3.11 -4.42 -0.43
C ILE A 72 2.94 -3.78 -1.82
N SER A 73 4.05 -3.40 -2.47
CA SER A 73 4.07 -2.87 -3.84
C SER A 73 3.46 -3.86 -4.84
N ALA A 74 3.84 -5.14 -4.76
CA ALA A 74 3.28 -6.17 -5.63
C ALA A 74 1.76 -6.33 -5.43
N LEU A 75 1.29 -6.31 -4.17
CA LEU A 75 -0.13 -6.35 -3.86
C LEU A 75 -0.86 -5.11 -4.41
N LEU A 76 -0.31 -3.91 -4.22
CA LEU A 76 -0.92 -2.68 -4.72
C LEU A 76 -0.97 -2.67 -6.26
N GLU A 77 0.07 -3.12 -6.95
CA GLU A 77 0.08 -3.20 -8.42
C GLU A 77 -0.98 -4.18 -8.95
N GLU A 78 -1.13 -5.34 -8.30
CA GLU A 78 -2.17 -6.33 -8.63
C GLU A 78 -3.58 -5.72 -8.51
N LEU A 79 -3.86 -5.08 -7.37
CA LEU A 79 -5.13 -4.42 -7.10
C LEU A 79 -5.37 -3.24 -8.03
N TYR A 80 -4.35 -2.42 -8.28
CA TYR A 80 -4.42 -1.26 -9.16
C TYR A 80 -4.80 -1.69 -10.58
N LYS A 81 -4.12 -2.70 -11.14
CA LYS A 81 -4.45 -3.24 -12.47
C LYS A 81 -5.88 -3.78 -12.50
N LYS A 82 -6.26 -4.60 -11.53
CA LYS A 82 -7.61 -5.18 -11.46
C LYS A 82 -8.72 -4.12 -11.46
N ASN A 83 -8.46 -2.96 -10.86
CA ASN A 83 -9.46 -1.89 -10.70
C ASN A 83 -9.30 -0.71 -11.66
N SER A 84 -8.28 -0.73 -12.53
CA SER A 84 -8.04 0.33 -13.54
C SER A 84 -8.46 -0.07 -14.95
N VAL A 85 -8.77 -1.34 -15.21
CA VAL A 85 -9.23 -1.86 -16.51
C VAL A 85 -10.77 -1.84 -16.57
N GLY A 86 -11.38 -0.71 -16.21
CA GLY A 86 -12.83 -0.50 -16.24
C GLY A 86 -13.20 0.83 -16.87
#